data_AF-A0A2T1D311-F1
#
_entry.id   AF-A0A2T1D311-F1
#
_cell.length_a   1.000
_cell.length_b   1.000
_cell.length_c   1.000
_cell.angle_alpha   90.00
_cell.angle_beta   90.00
_cell.angle_gamma   90.00
#
_symmetry.space_group_name_H-M   'P 1'
#
loop_
_entity.id
_entity.type
_entity.pdbx_description
1 polymer ?
#
loop_
_entity_poly.entity_id
_entity_poly.type
_entity_poly.pdbx_seq_one_letter_code
_entity_poly.pdbx_strand_id
1 'polypeptide(L)'
;MVEVQTTHKTMISDHLQAERLRLQQLEDAVRSRGRVAPAKCWLAESHETKNFKTYTYIRLVMEKKNGKISSPSLGRPGNVRHREWQAAIARREALNEINQQATMLGELIQRQENRQECIDKAVRLDSME
;
A
#
# COMPACT_ATOMS: atom_id res chain seq x y z
N MET A 1 -44.81 -2.31 -29.55
CA MET A 1 -44.21 -3.39 -28.75
C MET A 1 -42.76 -3.03 -28.55
N VAL A 2 -42.35 -2.72 -27.33
CA VAL A 2 -41.00 -2.25 -27.01
C VAL A 2 -40.19 -3.48 -26.65
N GLU A 3 -39.27 -3.89 -27.52
CA GLU A 3 -38.31 -4.95 -27.22
C GLU A 3 -37.42 -4.49 -26.07
N VAL A 4 -37.57 -5.15 -24.94
CA VAL A 4 -36.70 -4.99 -23.78
C VAL A 4 -35.37 -5.65 -24.15
N GLN A 5 -34.46 -4.85 -24.71
CA GLN A 5 -33.06 -5.24 -24.83
C GLN A 5 -32.47 -5.26 -23.43
N THR A 6 -32.52 -6.43 -22.79
CA THR A 6 -31.80 -6.69 -21.53
C THR A 6 -30.31 -6.69 -21.86
N THR A 7 -29.72 -5.50 -21.87
CA THR A 7 -28.27 -5.33 -22.00
C THR A 7 -27.61 -5.97 -20.79
N HIS A 8 -27.19 -7.22 -20.91
CA HIS A 8 -26.18 -7.84 -20.05
C HIS A 8 -24.81 -7.22 -20.32
N LYS A 9 -24.72 -5.88 -20.21
CA LYS A 9 -23.46 -5.17 -20.30
C LYS A 9 -22.79 -5.32 -18.95
N THR A 10 -21.85 -6.27 -18.92
CA THR A 10 -20.91 -6.60 -17.85
C THR A 10 -20.36 -5.33 -17.21
N MET A 11 -20.99 -4.87 -16.13
CA MET A 11 -20.42 -3.82 -15.30
C MET A 11 -19.51 -4.50 -14.29
N ILE A 12 -18.21 -4.60 -14.57
CA ILE A 12 -17.29 -4.35 -13.46
C ILE A 12 -17.71 -2.98 -12.97
N SER A 13 -18.25 -2.90 -11.75
CA SER A 13 -18.88 -1.68 -11.26
C SER A 13 -17.95 -0.51 -11.53
N ASP A 14 -18.42 0.52 -12.25
CA ASP A 14 -17.61 1.70 -12.63
C ASP A 14 -16.89 2.29 -11.40
N HIS A 15 -17.52 2.14 -10.24
CA HIS A 15 -16.97 2.48 -8.93
C HIS A 15 -15.66 1.73 -8.60
N LEU A 16 -15.56 0.42 -8.87
CA LEU A 16 -14.34 -0.37 -8.59
C LEU A 16 -13.19 0.04 -9.50
N GLN A 17 -13.47 0.35 -10.77
CA GLN A 17 -12.46 0.86 -11.69
C GLN A 17 -12.01 2.27 -11.29
N ALA A 18 -12.94 3.14 -10.89
CA ALA A 18 -12.63 4.45 -10.35
C ALA A 18 -11.75 4.37 -9.09
N GLU A 19 -12.05 3.46 -8.16
CA GLU A 19 -11.24 3.29 -6.95
C GLU A 19 -9.85 2.75 -7.27
N ARG A 20 -9.72 1.84 -8.25
CA ARG A 20 -8.42 1.36 -8.72
C ARG A 20 -7.56 2.52 -9.26
N LEU A 21 -8.17 3.40 -10.06
CA LEU A 21 -7.49 4.59 -10.57
C LEU A 21 -7.11 5.54 -9.43
N ARG A 22 -7.99 5.73 -8.44
CA ARG A 22 -7.72 6.56 -7.25
C ARG A 22 -6.51 6.04 -6.48
N LEU A 23 -6.44 4.73 -6.23
CA LEU A 23 -5.32 4.11 -5.52
C LEU A 23 -4.00 4.26 -6.30
N GLN A 24 -4.04 4.13 -7.63
CA GLN A 24 -2.85 4.36 -8.47
C GLN A 24 -2.36 5.81 -8.36
N GLN A 25 -3.27 6.79 -8.44
CA GLN A 25 -2.94 8.20 -8.28
C GLN A 25 -2.37 8.51 -6.89
N LEU A 26 -2.90 7.88 -5.83
CA LEU A 26 -2.36 8.01 -4.48
C LEU A 26 -0.95 7.43 -4.38
N GLU A 27 -0.71 6.27 -5.00
CA GLU A 27 0.63 5.66 -5.05
C GLU A 27 1.64 6.61 -5.71
N ASP A 28 1.30 7.16 -6.87
CA ASP A 28 2.14 8.11 -7.62
C ASP A 28 2.37 9.41 -6.81
N ALA A 29 1.33 9.89 -6.13
CA ALA A 29 1.42 11.06 -5.25
C ALA A 29 2.36 10.81 -4.05
N VAL A 30 2.37 9.60 -3.48
CA VAL A 30 3.29 9.27 -2.38
C VAL A 30 4.72 9.13 -2.89
N ARG A 31 4.92 8.48 -4.05
CA ARG A 31 6.25 8.29 -4.66
C ARG A 31 6.88 9.61 -5.10
N SER A 32 6.09 10.54 -5.63
CA SER A 32 6.57 11.86 -6.08
C SER A 32 7.03 12.77 -4.93
N ARG A 33 6.57 12.54 -3.69
CA ARG A 33 6.97 13.32 -2.50
C ARG A 33 8.41 13.05 -2.03
N GLY A 34 9.06 12.01 -2.53
CA GLY A 34 10.48 11.76 -2.28
C GLY A 34 10.81 10.32 -1.88
N ARG A 35 11.99 10.12 -1.29
CA ARG A 35 12.55 8.79 -1.04
C ARG A 35 11.68 7.98 -0.10
N VAL A 36 11.44 6.72 -0.46
CA VAL A 36 10.73 5.73 0.35
C VAL A 36 11.76 4.90 1.12
N ALA A 37 11.53 4.65 2.40
CA ALA A 37 12.44 3.85 3.21
C ALA A 37 12.45 2.38 2.73
N PRO A 38 13.60 1.69 2.78
CA PRO A 38 13.66 0.26 2.51
C PRO A 38 12.78 -0.57 3.46
N ALA A 39 12.52 -1.82 3.06
CA ALA A 39 11.92 -2.81 3.95
C ALA A 39 12.84 -3.08 5.16
N LYS A 40 12.23 -3.53 6.28
CA LYS A 40 12.93 -3.90 7.52
C LYS A 40 13.87 -2.80 8.06
N CYS A 41 13.39 -1.56 8.00
CA CYS A 41 14.06 -0.40 8.52
C CYS A 41 13.14 0.35 9.49
N TRP A 42 13.65 0.76 10.65
CA TRP A 42 12.89 1.48 11.68
C TRP A 42 13.79 2.44 12.45
N LEU A 43 13.17 3.39 13.14
CA LEU A 43 13.85 4.31 14.05
C LEU A 43 13.78 3.74 15.46
N ALA A 44 14.88 3.79 16.19
CA ALA A 44 14.96 3.38 17.58
C ALA A 44 15.58 4.49 18.43
N GLU A 45 15.03 4.70 19.61
CA GLU A 45 15.64 5.58 20.60
C GLU A 45 16.78 4.87 21.32
N SER A 46 17.82 5.62 21.63
CA SER A 46 18.98 5.18 22.38
C SER A 46 19.28 6.25 23.43
N HIS A 47 19.41 5.81 24.68
CA HIS A 47 19.72 6.70 25.80
C HIS A 47 21.17 6.48 26.23
N GLU A 48 21.92 7.56 26.36
CA GLU A 48 23.30 7.54 26.82
C GLU A 48 23.42 8.45 28.05
N THR A 49 23.85 7.89 29.17
CA THR A 49 24.04 8.64 30.42
C THR A 49 25.51 9.03 30.56
N LYS A 50 25.78 10.34 30.69
CA LYS A 50 27.13 10.89 30.91
C LYS A 50 27.07 12.02 31.93
N ASN A 51 27.94 11.99 32.93
CA ASN A 51 28.03 13.00 33.99
C ASN A 51 26.66 13.27 34.66
N PHE A 52 25.94 12.21 35.04
CA PHE A 52 24.59 12.29 35.65
C PHE A 52 23.49 12.93 34.77
N LYS A 53 23.75 13.13 33.48
CA LYS A 53 22.75 13.60 32.50
C LYS A 53 22.47 12.49 31.49
N THR A 54 21.19 12.25 31.21
CA THR A 54 20.73 11.30 30.19
C THR A 54 20.48 12.05 28.87
N TYR A 55 21.09 11.58 27.80
CA TYR A 55 20.91 12.11 26.45
C TYR A 55 20.17 11.10 25.59
N THR A 56 19.16 11.56 24.85
CA THR A 56 18.44 10.73 23.89
C THR A 56 18.97 10.98 22.49
N TYR A 57 19.19 9.89 21.77
CA TYR A 57 19.60 9.84 20.38
C TYR A 57 18.69 8.90 19.60
N ILE A 58 18.55 9.19 18.31
CA ILE A 58 17.84 8.34 17.36
C ILE A 58 18.87 7.51 16.62
N ARG A 59 18.62 6.21 16.47
CA ARG A 59 19.34 5.31 15.60
C ARG A 59 18.42 4.83 14.48
N LEU A 60 18.98 4.72 13.28
CA LEU A 60 18.32 4.07 12.17
C LEU A 60 18.70 2.60 12.19
N VAL A 61 17.77 1.73 12.51
CA VAL A 61 18.00 0.28 12.48
C VAL A 61 17.60 -0.26 11.11
N MET A 62 18.50 -1.02 10.49
CA MET A 62 18.31 -1.65 9.19
C MET A 62 18.73 -3.11 9.27
N GLU A 63 17.81 -4.02 8.94
CA GLU A 63 18.11 -5.44 8.79
C GLU A 63 18.44 -5.75 7.33
N LYS A 64 19.66 -6.23 7.07
CA LYS A 64 20.09 -6.64 5.73
C LYS A 64 19.53 -8.04 5.39
N LYS A 65 19.51 -8.38 4.10
CA LYS A 65 19.04 -9.70 3.61
C LYS A 65 19.76 -10.90 4.25
N ASN A 66 20.97 -10.73 4.74
CA ASN A 66 21.76 -11.77 5.42
C ASN A 66 21.54 -11.80 6.95
N GLY A 67 20.50 -11.14 7.46
CA GLY A 67 20.19 -11.05 8.89
C GLY A 67 21.10 -10.09 9.68
N LYS A 68 22.11 -9.48 9.05
CA LYS A 68 22.98 -8.51 9.73
C LYS A 68 22.22 -7.21 10.01
N ILE A 69 22.25 -6.77 11.26
CA ILE A 69 21.65 -5.51 11.70
C ILE A 69 22.69 -4.39 11.67
N SER A 70 22.33 -3.24 11.10
CA SER A 70 23.11 -2.01 11.16
C SER A 70 22.29 -0.95 11.89
N SER A 71 22.91 -0.21 12.81
CA SER A 71 22.23 0.79 13.64
C SER A 71 22.99 2.13 13.72
N PRO A 72 23.25 2.81 12.57
CA PRO A 72 23.88 4.13 12.59
C PRO A 72 23.08 5.15 13.40
N SER A 73 23.79 5.97 14.19
CA SER A 73 23.19 7.10 14.89
C SER A 73 22.80 8.19 13.90
N LEU A 74 21.56 8.66 14.00
CA LEU A 74 21.07 9.82 13.27
C LEU A 74 21.28 11.12 14.05
N GLY A 75 21.66 11.05 15.32
CA GLY A 75 21.82 12.20 16.20
C GLY A 75 20.59 12.41 17.09
N ARG A 76 20.34 13.66 17.50
CA ARG A 76 19.25 13.97 18.45
C ARG A 76 17.86 13.86 17.80
N PRO A 77 16.83 13.53 18.60
CA PRO A 77 15.44 13.62 18.16
C PRO A 77 15.12 14.97 17.53
N GLY A 78 14.35 14.93 16.45
CA GLY A 78 13.86 16.11 15.74
C GLY A 78 14.88 16.80 14.83
N ASN A 79 16.12 16.30 14.70
CA ASN A 79 17.06 16.85 13.73
C ASN A 79 16.65 16.54 12.27
N VAL A 80 17.34 17.17 11.31
CA VAL A 80 17.01 17.05 9.87
C VAL A 80 17.01 15.58 9.41
N ARG A 81 18.07 14.83 9.74
CA ARG A 81 18.18 13.41 9.35
C ARG A 81 17.08 12.55 9.96
N HIS A 82 16.71 12.78 11.22
CA HIS A 82 15.61 12.10 11.88
C HIS A 82 14.28 12.36 11.15
N ARG A 83 13.98 13.63 10.86
CA ARG A 83 12.74 14.01 10.15
C ARG A 83 12.68 13.43 8.73
N GLU A 84 13.80 13.44 8.01
CA GLU A 84 13.90 12.86 6.67
C GLU A 84 13.60 11.35 6.68
N TRP A 85 14.21 10.62 7.62
CA TRP A 85 13.97 9.18 7.76
C TRP A 85 12.57 8.87 8.26
N GLN A 86 12.04 9.66 9.20
CA GLN A 86 10.67 9.55 9.66
C GLN A 86 9.68 9.72 8.49
N ALA A 87 9.88 10.73 7.64
CA ALA A 87 9.07 10.95 6.45
C ALA A 87 9.22 9.81 5.42
N ALA A 88 10.43 9.26 5.24
CA ALA A 88 10.67 8.15 4.33
C ALA A 88 9.98 6.85 4.80
N ILE A 89 9.96 6.60 6.11
CA ILE A 89 9.28 5.46 6.72
C ILE A 89 7.75 5.63 6.61
N ALA A 90 7.23 6.82 6.92
CA ALA A 90 5.81 7.11 6.76
C ALA A 90 5.33 6.93 5.31
N ARG A 91 6.14 7.34 4.32
CA ARG A 91 5.84 7.08 2.90
C ARG A 91 5.79 5.59 2.58
N ARG A 92 6.73 4.79 3.10
CA ARG A 92 6.72 3.33 2.92
C ARG A 92 5.45 2.71 3.51
N GLU A 93 5.06 3.14 4.70
CA GLU A 93 3.86 2.63 5.37
C GLU A 93 2.59 2.99 4.60
N ALA A 94 2.47 4.24 4.12
CA ALA A 94 1.38 4.64 3.26
C ALA A 94 1.32 3.81 1.95
N LEU A 95 2.47 3.54 1.32
CA LEU A 95 2.52 2.68 0.13
C LEU A 95 2.11 1.24 0.44
N ASN A 96 2.51 0.69 1.59
CA ASN A 96 2.09 -0.65 2.00
C ASN A 96 0.57 -0.73 2.18
N GLU A 97 -0.04 0.28 2.80
CA GLU A 97 -1.49 0.35 2.98
C GLU A 97 -2.22 0.46 1.63
N ILE A 98 -1.76 1.34 0.73
CA ILE A 98 -2.30 1.47 -0.63
C ILE A 98 -2.20 0.14 -1.39
N ASN A 99 -1.06 -0.55 -1.31
CA ASN A 99 -0.86 -1.83 -1.97
C ASN A 99 -1.79 -2.91 -1.41
N GLN A 100 -2.02 -2.93 -0.11
CA GLN A 100 -2.96 -3.85 0.53
C GLN A 100 -4.40 -3.57 0.05
N GLN A 101 -4.81 -2.30 -0.01
CA GLN A 101 -6.10 -1.89 -0.55
C GLN A 101 -6.26 -2.28 -2.02
N ALA A 102 -5.22 -2.06 -2.83
CA ALA A 102 -5.22 -2.44 -4.25
C ALA A 102 -5.34 -3.96 -4.43
N THR A 103 -4.70 -4.75 -3.57
CA THR A 103 -4.80 -6.22 -3.58
C THR A 103 -6.22 -6.67 -3.28
N MET A 104 -6.82 -6.15 -2.19
CA MET A 104 -8.20 -6.47 -1.81
C MET A 104 -9.19 -6.07 -2.92
N LEU A 105 -8.99 -4.91 -3.55
CA LEU A 105 -9.82 -4.44 -4.66
C LEU A 105 -9.69 -5.35 -5.89
N GLY A 106 -8.47 -5.77 -6.22
CA GLY A 106 -8.22 -6.72 -7.30
C GLY A 106 -8.94 -8.05 -7.09
N GLU A 107 -8.90 -8.59 -5.87
CA GLU A 107 -9.64 -9.81 -5.51
C GLU A 107 -11.15 -9.65 -5.66
N LEU A 108 -11.70 -8.49 -5.28
CA LEU A 108 -13.13 -8.20 -5.41
C LEU A 108 -13.56 -8.12 -6.87
N ILE A 109 -12.79 -7.43 -7.71
CA ILE A 109 -13.03 -7.36 -9.16
C ILE A 109 -13.02 -8.78 -9.75
N GLN A 110 -12.00 -9.58 -9.42
CA GLN A 110 -11.89 -10.95 -9.91
C GLN A 110 -13.10 -11.82 -9.49
N ARG A 111 -13.57 -11.69 -8.25
CA ARG A 111 -14.77 -12.43 -7.80
C ARG A 111 -16.03 -12.00 -8.57
N GLN A 112 -16.17 -10.73 -8.94
CA GLN A 112 -17.29 -10.25 -9.74
C GLN A 112 -17.24 -10.79 -11.17
N GLU A 113 -16.05 -10.74 -11.80
CA GLU A 113 -15.83 -11.30 -13.13
C GLU A 113 -16.17 -12.79 -13.18
N ASN A 114 -15.65 -13.57 -12.23
CA ASN A 114 -15.93 -15.00 -12.14
C ASN A 114 -17.44 -15.29 -11.96
N ARG A 115 -18.15 -14.47 -11.17
CA ARG A 115 -19.60 -14.61 -10.99
C ARG A 115 -20.36 -14.32 -12.29
N GLN A 116 -19.96 -13.27 -13.01
CA GLN A 116 -20.59 -12.90 -14.26
C GLN A 116 -20.39 -13.98 -15.31
N GLU A 117 -19.19 -14.56 -15.42
CA GLU A 117 -18.92 -15.67 -16.34
C GLU A 117 -19.81 -16.89 -16.06
N CYS A 118 -20.07 -17.21 -14.79
CA CYS A 118 -20.98 -18.30 -14.42
C CYS A 118 -22.42 -18.02 -14.85
N ILE A 119 -22.89 -16.78 -14.66
CA ILE A 119 -24.24 -16.35 -15.08
C ILE A 119 -24.34 -16.42 -16.60
N ASP A 120 -23.37 -15.89 -17.33
CA ASP A 120 -23.37 -15.87 -18.79
C ASP A 120 -23.36 -17.29 -19.38
N LYS A 121 -22.62 -18.22 -18.74
CA LYS A 121 -22.64 -19.65 -19.10
C LYS A 121 -24.02 -20.27 -18.86
N ALA A 122 -24.65 -19.99 -17.72
CA ALA A 122 -25.97 -20.52 -17.39
C ALA A 122 -27.04 -20.03 -18.38
N VAL A 123 -27.07 -18.72 -18.68
CA VAL A 123 -28.01 -18.13 -19.64
C VAL A 123 -27.83 -18.70 -21.05
N ARG A 124 -26.59 -18.94 -21.49
CA ARG A 124 -26.32 -19.58 -22.79
C ARG A 124 -26.85 -21.01 -22.85
N LEU A 125 -26.73 -21.78 -21.78
CA LEU A 125 -27.25 -23.16 -21.73
C LEU A 125 -28.78 -23.17 -21.77
N ASP A 126 -29.43 -22.27 -21.06
CA ASP A 126 -30.91 -22.11 -21.05
C ASP A 126 -31.47 -21.66 -22.42
N SER A 127 -30.65 -21.01 -23.25
CA SER A 127 -31.04 -20.56 -24.59
C SER A 127 -30.86 -21.63 -25.67
N MET A 128 -30.33 -22.81 -25.32
CA MET A 128 -30.09 -23.94 -26.23
C MET A 128 -31.11 -25.08 -26.07
N GLU A 129 -32.04 -24.98 -25.12
CA GLU A 129 -33.21 -25.86 -24.93
C GLU A 129 -34.48 -25.24 -25.53
#